data_AF-H0FSL7-F1
#
_entry.id   AF-H0FSL7-F1
#
_cell.length_a   1.000
_cell.length_b   1.000
_cell.length_c   1.000
_cell.angle_alpha   90.00
_cell.angle_beta   90.00
_cell.angle_gamma   90.00
#
_symmetry.space_group_name_H-M   'P 1'
#
loop_
_entity.id
_entity.type
_entity.pdbx_description
1 polymer ?
#
loop_
_entity_poly.entity_id
_entity_poly.type
_entity_poly.pdbx_seq_one_letter_code
_entity_poly.pdbx_strand_id
1 'polypeptide(L)'
;MSSNVSIMSPSDLQFIRSVLGEAGYNAKLLVDDPRSFETAELLVTKLFLAGEDSRPGLAAKLECQLGKAGRYRRPPGSSLARYAIQGLPSELQFS
;
A
#
# COMPACT_ATOMS: atom_id res chain seq x y z
N MET A 1 4.16 6.86 -26.95
CA MET A 1 3.15 6.55 -25.91
C MET A 1 3.30 5.06 -25.61
N SER A 2 3.62 4.70 -24.36
CA SER A 2 4.09 3.35 -24.00
C SER A 2 2.93 2.34 -23.95
N SER A 3 2.95 1.37 -24.86
CA SER A 3 1.96 0.31 -25.01
C SER A 3 2.34 -0.98 -24.26
N ASN A 4 2.83 -0.86 -23.03
CA ASN A 4 3.21 -2.04 -22.22
C ASN A 4 2.01 -2.79 -21.62
N VAL A 5 0.78 -2.29 -21.78
CA VAL A 5 -0.44 -2.96 -21.31
C VAL A 5 -0.88 -4.09 -22.27
N SER A 6 -0.31 -4.16 -23.48
CA SER A 6 -0.79 -5.05 -24.55
C SER A 6 -0.30 -6.51 -24.46
N ILE A 7 0.41 -6.93 -23.41
CA ILE A 7 0.97 -8.29 -23.29
C ILE A 7 0.72 -8.86 -21.87
N MET A 8 -0.40 -8.52 -21.24
CA MET A 8 -0.81 -9.22 -20.01
C MET A 8 -1.74 -10.37 -20.38
N SER A 9 -1.32 -11.60 -20.10
CA SER A 9 -2.19 -12.75 -20.24
C SER A 9 -3.27 -12.74 -19.14
N PRO A 10 -4.39 -13.47 -19.33
CA PRO A 10 -5.39 -13.64 -18.27
C PRO A 10 -4.78 -14.20 -16.96
N SER A 11 -3.74 -15.04 -17.08
CA SER A 11 -3.01 -15.61 -15.96
C SER A 11 -2.26 -14.54 -15.16
N ASP A 12 -1.65 -13.58 -15.85
CA ASP A 12 -0.93 -12.47 -15.21
C ASP A 12 -1.89 -11.53 -14.47
N LEU A 13 -3.07 -11.28 -15.06
CA LEU A 13 -4.11 -10.51 -14.38
C LEU A 13 -4.62 -11.21 -13.13
N GLN A 14 -4.77 -12.54 -13.16
CA GLN A 14 -5.12 -13.32 -11.97
C GLN A 14 -4.02 -13.28 -10.91
N PHE A 15 -2.75 -13.33 -11.34
CA PHE A 15 -1.61 -13.19 -10.45
C PHE A 15 -1.62 -11.83 -9.74
N ILE A 16 -1.78 -10.73 -10.48
CA ILE A 16 -1.88 -9.37 -9.91
C ILE A 16 -3.04 -9.27 -8.91
N ARG A 17 -4.21 -9.80 -9.26
CA ARG A 17 -5.37 -9.82 -8.34
C ARG A 17 -5.09 -10.62 -7.08
N SER A 18 -4.37 -11.74 -7.18
CA SER A 18 -3.95 -12.53 -6.01
C SER A 18 -3.02 -11.72 -5.10
N VAL A 19 -2.05 -10.99 -5.67
CA VAL A 19 -1.13 -10.14 -4.91
C VAL A 19 -1.87 -9.02 -4.20
N LEU A 20 -2.79 -8.35 -4.89
CA LEU A 20 -3.63 -7.31 -4.29
C LEU A 20 -4.44 -7.87 -3.11
N GLY A 21 -5.04 -9.05 -3.27
CA GLY A 21 -5.76 -9.73 -2.19
C GLY A 21 -4.88 -10.03 -0.98
N GLU A 22 -3.66 -10.51 -1.20
CA GLU A 22 -2.68 -10.80 -0.13
C GLU A 22 -2.23 -9.53 0.61
N ALA A 23 -2.09 -8.41 -0.12
CA ALA A 23 -1.80 -7.10 0.44
C ALA A 23 -3.02 -6.42 1.12
N GLY A 24 -4.21 -7.04 1.08
CA GLY A 24 -5.43 -6.54 1.69
C GLY A 24 -6.29 -5.63 0.81
N TYR A 25 -5.92 -5.47 -0.47
CA TYR A 25 -6.73 -4.79 -1.49
C TYR A 25 -7.77 -5.76 -2.04
N ASN A 26 -8.94 -5.78 -1.39
CA ASN A 26 -10.05 -6.66 -1.74
C ASN A 26 -11.19 -5.89 -2.44
N ALA A 27 -12.19 -6.62 -2.93
CA ALA A 27 -13.36 -6.04 -3.61
C ALA A 27 -14.13 -5.02 -2.75
N LYS A 28 -14.04 -5.12 -1.41
CA LYS A 28 -14.64 -4.12 -0.51
C LYS A 28 -13.89 -2.79 -0.58
N LEU A 29 -12.55 -2.82 -0.52
CA LEU A 29 -11.73 -1.62 -0.66
C LEU A 29 -11.85 -0.99 -2.04
N LEU A 30 -12.06 -1.79 -3.10
CA LEU A 30 -12.35 -1.27 -4.44
C LEU A 30 -13.63 -0.40 -4.45
N VAL A 31 -14.64 -0.76 -3.67
CA VAL A 31 -15.89 0.02 -3.55
C VAL A 31 -15.69 1.25 -2.66
N ASP A 32 -15.00 1.10 -1.53
CA ASP A 32 -14.81 2.16 -0.54
C ASP A 32 -13.80 3.24 -0.98
N ASP A 33 -12.70 2.84 -1.62
CA ASP A 33 -11.66 3.73 -2.13
C ASP A 33 -11.07 3.19 -3.47
N PRO A 34 -11.82 3.37 -4.58
CA PRO A 34 -11.40 2.88 -5.89
C PRO A 34 -10.06 3.46 -6.35
N ARG A 35 -9.73 4.70 -5.96
CA ARG A 35 -8.47 5.36 -6.34
C ARG A 35 -7.26 4.69 -5.68
N SER A 36 -7.39 4.28 -4.41
CA SER A 36 -6.33 3.52 -3.73
C SER A 36 -6.12 2.16 -4.38
N PHE A 37 -7.21 1.50 -4.79
CA PHE A 37 -7.17 0.21 -5.47
C PHE A 37 -6.50 0.32 -6.84
N GLU A 38 -6.91 1.27 -7.68
CA GLU A 38 -6.31 1.53 -8.99
C GLU A 38 -4.81 1.84 -8.88
N THR A 39 -4.42 2.62 -7.87
CA THR A 39 -3.01 2.96 -7.61
C THR A 39 -2.21 1.70 -7.24
N ALA A 40 -2.77 0.84 -6.39
CA ALA A 40 -2.15 -0.41 -5.99
C ALA A 40 -2.01 -1.37 -7.17
N GLU A 41 -3.07 -1.53 -7.97
CA GLU A 41 -3.06 -2.37 -9.17
C GLU A 41 -2.01 -1.90 -10.19
N LEU A 42 -1.94 -0.59 -10.44
CA LEU A 42 -0.93 0.00 -11.31
C LEU A 42 0.48 -0.25 -10.79
N LEU A 43 0.69 -0.15 -9.47
CA LEU A 43 1.99 -0.37 -8.86
C LEU A 43 2.45 -1.83 -8.97
N VAL A 44 1.57 -2.79 -8.65
CA VAL A 44 1.88 -4.22 -8.80
C VAL A 44 2.19 -4.55 -10.25
N THR A 45 1.39 -4.03 -11.18
CA THR A 45 1.63 -4.22 -12.62
C THR A 45 3.03 -3.74 -13.02
N LYS A 46 3.44 -2.55 -12.56
CA LYS A 46 4.78 -2.03 -12.85
C LYS A 46 5.89 -2.88 -12.24
N LEU A 47 5.73 -3.35 -11.01
CA LEU A 47 6.71 -4.19 -10.33
C LEU A 47 6.83 -5.56 -11.01
N PHE A 48 5.70 -6.15 -11.40
CA PHE A 48 5.66 -7.40 -12.14
C PHE A 48 6.36 -7.27 -13.50
N LEU A 49 6.06 -6.21 -14.26
CA LEU A 49 6.75 -5.92 -15.52
C LEU A 49 8.24 -5.61 -15.35
N ALA A 50 8.67 -5.19 -14.16
CA ALA A 50 10.08 -4.99 -13.82
C ALA A 50 10.81 -6.31 -13.45
N GLY A 51 10.11 -7.45 -13.47
CA GLY A 51 10.69 -8.77 -13.21
C GLY A 51 10.53 -9.28 -11.78
N GLU A 52 9.74 -8.62 -10.93
CA GLU A 52 9.38 -9.17 -9.62
C GLU A 52 8.20 -10.14 -9.77
N ASP A 53 8.43 -11.42 -9.49
CA ASP A 53 7.46 -12.51 -9.67
C ASP A 53 7.05 -13.18 -8.34
N SER A 54 7.62 -12.74 -7.23
CA SER A 54 7.28 -13.24 -5.90
C SER A 54 6.05 -12.53 -5.35
N ARG A 55 4.95 -13.27 -5.15
CA ARG A 55 3.71 -12.74 -4.53
C ARG A 55 3.95 -12.03 -3.19
N PRO A 56 4.63 -12.64 -2.19
CA PRO A 56 4.89 -11.96 -0.93
C PRO A 56 5.86 -10.77 -1.08
N GLY A 57 6.80 -10.83 -2.05
CA GLY A 57 7.70 -9.72 -2.36
C GLY A 57 6.96 -8.50 -2.91
N LEU A 58 6.04 -8.74 -3.85
CA LEU A 58 5.18 -7.70 -4.41
C LEU A 58 4.25 -7.09 -3.35
N ALA A 59 3.63 -7.92 -2.51
CA ALA A 59 2.77 -7.46 -1.42
C ALA A 59 3.54 -6.62 -0.39
N ALA A 60 4.75 -7.03 -0.01
CA ALA A 60 5.61 -6.27 0.88
C ALA A 60 6.02 -4.92 0.26
N LYS A 61 6.39 -4.88 -1.02
CA LYS A 61 6.70 -3.63 -1.73
C LYS A 61 5.50 -2.71 -1.82
N LEU A 62 4.31 -3.24 -2.04
CA LEU A 62 3.04 -2.51 -1.98
C LEU A 62 2.85 -1.86 -0.61
N GLU A 63 3.04 -2.61 0.47
CA GLU A 63 2.93 -2.10 1.84
C GLU A 63 3.99 -1.03 2.12
N CYS A 64 5.23 -1.21 1.68
CA CYS A 64 6.29 -0.22 1.85
C CYS A 64 5.98 1.10 1.14
N GLN A 65 5.32 1.07 -0.02
CA GLN A 65 5.06 2.28 -0.81
C GLN A 65 3.72 2.95 -0.49
N LEU A 66 2.66 2.18 -0.26
CA LEU A 66 1.31 2.69 -0.07
C LEU A 66 0.83 2.62 1.39
N GLY A 67 1.55 1.88 2.24
CA GLY A 67 1.11 1.49 3.59
C GLY A 67 0.18 0.28 3.56
N LYS A 68 -0.30 -0.14 4.75
CA LYS A 68 -1.27 -1.23 4.86
C LYS A 68 -2.64 -0.82 4.32
N ALA A 69 -3.19 -1.65 3.44
CA ALA A 69 -4.57 -1.53 2.99
C ALA A 69 -5.56 -1.80 4.14
N GLY A 70 -6.62 -0.98 4.25
CA GLY A 70 -7.77 -1.22 5.14
C GLY A 70 -7.52 -1.13 6.66
N ARG A 71 -6.27 -1.19 7.13
CA ARG A 71 -5.93 -0.76 8.49
C ARG A 71 -5.82 0.74 8.41
N TYR A 72 -6.73 1.44 9.09
CA TYR A 72 -6.68 2.88 9.35
C TYR A 72 -5.32 3.43 8.97
N ARG A 73 -5.24 4.26 7.92
CA ARG A 73 -4.22 5.30 7.84
C ARG A 73 -4.40 6.13 9.10
N ARG A 74 -3.98 5.58 10.24
CA ARG A 74 -3.82 6.32 11.47
C ARG A 74 -2.74 7.29 11.02
N PRO A 75 -3.03 8.59 10.97
CA PRO A 75 -1.94 9.55 10.93
C PRO A 75 -0.98 9.08 12.01
N PRO A 76 0.34 9.06 11.80
CA PRO A 76 1.28 8.73 12.87
C PRO A 76 1.02 9.71 14.00
N GLY A 77 0.11 9.33 14.90
CA GLY A 77 -0.25 10.05 16.10
C GLY A 77 0.79 9.64 17.11
N SER A 78 2.06 9.84 16.77
CA SER A 78 3.07 9.96 17.81
C SER A 78 2.79 11.31 18.45
N SER A 79 2.14 11.27 19.61
CA SER A 79 2.04 12.43 20.51
C SER A 79 3.42 13.08 20.74
N LEU A 80 4.49 12.28 20.61
CA LEU A 80 5.89 12.70 20.65
C LEU A 80 6.24 13.82 19.64
N ALA A 81 5.72 13.79 18.41
CA ALA A 81 6.02 14.85 17.44
C ALA A 81 5.49 16.21 17.91
N ARG A 82 4.39 16.23 18.66
CA ARG A 82 3.81 17.46 19.21
C ARG A 82 4.68 18.02 20.34
N TYR A 83 5.26 17.17 21.18
CA TYR A 83 6.17 17.60 22.25
C TYR A 83 7.51 18.15 21.74
N ALA A 84 7.98 17.69 20.57
CA ALA A 84 9.15 18.27 19.94
C ALA A 84 8.93 19.72 19.47
N ILE A 85 7.68 20.12 19.21
CA ILE A 85 7.31 21.47 18.75
C ILE A 85 6.84 22.35 19.92
N GLN A 86 6.05 21.80 20.84
CA GLN A 86 5.36 22.54 21.91
C GLN A 86 6.05 22.44 23.27
N GLY A 87 7.09 21.61 23.39
CA GLY A 87 7.66 21.21 24.67
C GLY A 87 6.87 20.07 25.31
N LEU A 88 7.55 19.31 26.16
CA LEU A 88 6.93 18.24 26.94
C LEU A 88 6.16 18.87 28.11
N PRO A 89 4.86 18.56 28.30
CA PRO A 89 4.09 19.06 29.44
C PRO A 89 4.73 18.63 30.76
N SER A 90 4.67 19.51 31.76
CA SER A 90 5.33 19.36 33.07
C SER A 90 4.93 18.08 33.82
N GLU A 91 3.73 17.56 33.56
CA GLU A 91 3.20 16.31 34.11
C GLU A 91 3.96 15.07 33.63
N LEU A 92 4.63 15.13 32.47
CA LEU A 92 5.40 14.04 31.87
C LEU A 92 6.91 14.15 32.09
N GLN A 93 7.38 15.21 32.77
CA GLN A 93 8.82 15.44 32.99
C GLN A 93 9.41 14.63 34.16
N PHE A 94 8.59 13.95 34.96
CA PHE A 94 9.00 13.29 36.21
C PHE A 94 8.62 11.81 36.33
N SER A 95 8.37 11.11 35.22
CA SER A 95 8.06 9.67 35.22
C SER A 95 9.26 8.78 34.96
#